data_AF-A0AAV6ZF48-F1
#
_entry.id   AF-A0AAV6ZF48-F1
#
_cell.length_a   1.000
_cell.length_b   1.000
_cell.length_c   1.000
_cell.angle_alpha   90.00
_cell.angle_beta   90.00
_cell.angle_gamma   90.00
#
_symmetry.space_group_name_H-M   'P 1'
#
loop_
_entity.id
_entity.type
_entity.pdbx_description
1 polymer ?
#
loop_
_entity_poly.entity_id
_entity_poly.type
_entity_poly.pdbx_seq_one_letter_code
_entity_poly.pdbx_strand_id
1 'polypeptide(L)'
;MDSLTVRVLDTDTVSQCKEKILEAFCKNLPFSQWPQVEDVDLEWFAFSSRGFILRDLDDTSIMEDGRKKLNTLSHYKVNDGASLAMSLKDQRDNTLGRVKDLDTDKYFHLVLPTEDILENKKSHRQSHRKKVLPEIYLTRLLSTKGTLQKFLDDLFRAVLSIREDRPPLAIKYFFDFLEEQAEKRGISDPDTLHIWKTNSLPLRFWVNILKNPEFVFDMEKSDHMDACLSVIAQAFIDACSISDMQLGKVRSCVQRGASLSTLYY
;
A
#
# COMPACT_ATOMS: atom_id res chain seq x y z
N MET A 1 -33.38 -4.11 4.05
CA MET A 1 -32.00 -4.19 4.55
C MET A 1 -31.23 -4.90 3.48
N ASP A 2 -30.26 -4.23 2.86
CA ASP A 2 -29.42 -4.84 1.85
C ASP A 2 -28.44 -5.78 2.56
N SER A 3 -28.42 -7.04 2.13
CA SER A 3 -27.48 -8.04 2.62
C SER A 3 -26.39 -8.29 1.59
N LEU A 4 -25.17 -8.53 2.05
CA LEU A 4 -24.02 -8.76 1.18
C LEU A 4 -23.09 -9.81 1.79
N THR A 5 -22.53 -10.67 0.95
CA THR A 5 -21.53 -11.66 1.35
C THR A 5 -20.14 -11.03 1.29
N VAL A 6 -19.48 -10.90 2.43
CA VAL A 6 -18.14 -10.32 2.55
C VAL A 6 -17.14 -11.43 2.87
N ARG A 7 -16.01 -11.45 2.16
CA ARG A 7 -14.92 -12.40 2.43
C ARG A 7 -13.97 -11.81 3.47
N VAL A 8 -13.79 -12.51 4.57
CA VAL A 8 -12.93 -12.14 5.70
C VAL A 8 -12.04 -13.31 6.09
N LEU A 9 -11.05 -13.06 6.94
CA LEU A 9 -10.20 -14.05 7.56
C LEU A 9 -10.59 -14.19 9.04
N ASP A 10 -10.47 -15.39 9.59
CA ASP A 10 -10.67 -15.65 11.02
C ASP A 10 -9.68 -14.88 11.92
N THR A 11 -8.54 -14.52 11.35
CA THR A 11 -7.48 -13.72 11.94
C THR A 11 -7.68 -12.21 11.82
N ASP A 12 -8.66 -11.73 11.06
CA ASP A 12 -8.97 -10.30 11.02
C ASP A 12 -9.41 -9.82 12.40
N THR A 13 -8.92 -8.63 12.80
CA THR A 13 -9.50 -7.91 13.95
C THR A 13 -10.93 -7.49 13.65
N VAL A 14 -11.68 -7.07 14.67
CA VAL A 14 -13.03 -6.55 14.47
C VAL A 14 -13.00 -5.29 13.60
N SER A 15 -12.02 -4.40 13.79
CA SER A 15 -11.86 -3.21 12.94
C SER A 15 -11.53 -3.57 11.48
N GLN A 16 -10.63 -4.53 11.24
CA GLN A 16 -10.34 -5.01 9.88
C GLN A 16 -11.57 -5.66 9.21
N CYS A 17 -12.39 -6.38 9.98
CA CYS A 17 -13.65 -6.93 9.50
C CYS A 17 -14.64 -5.81 9.11
N LYS A 18 -14.76 -4.77 9.94
CA LYS A 18 -15.58 -3.59 9.65
C LYS A 18 -15.11 -2.87 8.38
N GLU A 19 -13.80 -2.66 8.21
CA GLU A 19 -13.21 -2.06 7.00
C GLU A 19 -13.62 -2.83 5.75
N LYS A 20 -13.51 -4.17 5.75
CA LYS A 20 -13.90 -5.01 4.61
C LYS A 20 -15.39 -4.98 4.32
N ILE A 21 -16.23 -4.88 5.35
CA ILE A 21 -17.68 -4.73 5.19
C ILE A 21 -17.99 -3.37 4.57
N LEU A 22 -17.41 -2.28 5.10
CA LEU A 22 -17.56 -0.93 4.56
C LEU A 22 -17.08 -0.86 3.11
N GLU A 23 -15.94 -1.45 2.78
CA GLU A 23 -15.45 -1.54 1.40
C GLU A 23 -16.48 -2.20 0.48
N ALA A 24 -17.13 -3.27 0.92
CA ALA A 24 -18.10 -3.96 0.10
C ALA A 24 -19.41 -3.19 -0.10
N PHE A 25 -19.89 -2.48 0.93
CA PHE A 25 -21.10 -1.63 0.85
C PHE A 25 -20.84 -0.31 0.13
N CYS A 26 -19.69 0.31 0.35
CA CYS A 26 -19.34 1.65 -0.13
C CYS A 26 -18.44 1.64 -1.37
N LYS A 27 -18.19 0.48 -2.01
CA LYS A 27 -17.29 0.32 -3.18
C LYS A 27 -17.47 1.31 -4.34
N ASN A 28 -18.66 1.90 -4.47
CA ASN A 28 -19.00 2.85 -5.54
C ASN A 28 -19.02 4.31 -5.08
N LEU A 29 -18.62 4.58 -3.83
CA LEU A 29 -18.55 5.90 -3.22
C LEU A 29 -17.08 6.31 -3.03
N PRO A 30 -16.75 7.60 -3.19
CA PRO A 30 -15.43 8.12 -2.80
C PRO A 30 -15.14 7.86 -1.32
N PHE A 31 -13.88 7.61 -0.98
CA PHE A 31 -13.49 7.25 0.40
C PHE A 31 -13.93 8.31 1.43
N SER A 32 -13.85 9.60 1.08
CA SER A 32 -14.32 10.70 1.94
C SER A 32 -15.79 10.61 2.37
N GLN A 33 -16.62 9.81 1.70
CA GLN A 33 -18.04 9.61 2.05
C GLN A 33 -18.29 8.39 2.93
N TRP A 34 -17.25 7.58 3.20
CA TRP A 34 -17.41 6.36 3.97
C TRP A 34 -17.57 6.71 5.46
N PRO A 35 -18.45 6.00 6.18
CA PRO A 35 -18.43 6.02 7.64
C PRO A 35 -17.05 5.62 8.14
N GLN A 36 -16.58 6.27 9.22
CA GLN A 36 -15.36 5.82 9.86
C GLN A 36 -15.61 4.49 10.59
N VAL A 37 -14.58 3.65 10.69
CA VAL A 37 -14.66 2.33 11.34
C VAL A 37 -15.07 2.46 12.81
N GLU A 38 -14.64 3.53 13.46
CA GLU A 38 -14.99 3.90 14.82
C GLU A 38 -16.46 4.30 14.99
N ASP A 39 -17.14 4.76 13.94
CA ASP A 39 -18.51 5.26 14.00
C ASP A 39 -19.55 4.15 13.78
N VAL A 40 -19.09 2.93 13.49
CA VAL A 40 -19.96 1.76 13.27
C VAL A 40 -19.77 0.71 14.35
N ASP A 41 -20.88 0.09 14.76
CA ASP A 41 -20.88 -1.13 15.55
C ASP A 41 -21.13 -2.34 14.65
N LEU A 42 -20.51 -3.47 15.04
CA LEU A 42 -20.66 -4.75 14.36
C LEU A 42 -21.25 -5.74 15.36
N GLU A 43 -22.46 -6.18 15.11
CA GLU A 43 -23.23 -7.06 15.98
C GLU A 43 -23.31 -8.46 15.35
N TRP A 44 -22.99 -9.49 16.13
CA TRP A 44 -23.08 -10.88 15.72
C TRP A 44 -24.21 -11.62 16.44
N PHE A 45 -24.99 -12.38 15.68
CA PHE A 45 -26.13 -13.16 16.17
C PHE A 45 -25.76 -14.65 16.17
N ALA A 46 -25.13 -15.11 17.26
CA ALA A 46 -24.61 -16.48 17.34
C ALA A 46 -25.72 -17.54 17.25
N PHE A 47 -26.70 -17.52 18.17
CA PHE A 47 -27.74 -18.57 18.27
C PHE A 47 -29.07 -18.09 18.93
N SER A 48 -29.25 -16.79 19.17
CA SER A 48 -30.43 -16.25 19.85
C SER A 48 -30.85 -14.90 19.26
N SER A 49 -32.06 -14.44 19.60
CA SER A 49 -32.55 -13.09 19.26
C SER A 49 -31.77 -11.95 19.93
N ARG A 50 -30.73 -12.26 20.72
CA ARG A 50 -29.82 -11.29 21.31
C ARG A 50 -28.50 -11.28 20.54
N GLY A 51 -28.20 -10.15 19.90
CA GLY A 51 -26.91 -9.93 19.28
C GLY A 51 -25.85 -9.47 20.29
N PHE A 52 -24.59 -9.66 19.92
CA PHE A 52 -23.43 -9.25 20.70
C PHE A 52 -22.59 -8.29 19.86
N ILE A 53 -22.34 -7.09 20.39
CA ILE A 53 -21.46 -6.11 19.74
C ILE A 53 -20.01 -6.57 19.89
N LEU A 54 -19.37 -6.82 18.76
CA LEU A 54 -17.96 -7.19 18.70
C LEU A 54 -17.08 -5.94 18.82
N ARG A 55 -15.99 -6.06 19.58
CA ARG A 55 -14.99 -5.00 19.77
C ARG A 55 -13.59 -5.56 19.64
N ASP A 56 -12.64 -4.72 19.25
CA ASP A 56 -11.22 -5.10 19.24
C ASP A 56 -10.69 -5.38 20.65
N LEU A 57 -11.28 -4.73 21.66
CA LEU A 57 -10.96 -4.91 23.07
C LEU A 57 -12.24 -4.92 23.90
N ASP A 58 -12.38 -5.92 24.75
CA ASP A 58 -13.47 -6.04 25.74
C ASP A 58 -13.01 -6.86 26.96
N ASP A 59 -13.95 -7.19 27.85
CA ASP A 59 -13.66 -7.97 29.07
C ASP A 59 -13.27 -9.42 28.78
N THR A 60 -13.44 -9.88 27.54
CA THR A 60 -13.04 -11.23 27.10
C THR A 60 -11.65 -11.26 26.48
N SER A 61 -11.03 -10.09 26.23
CA SER A 61 -9.72 -9.99 25.59
C SER A 61 -8.61 -10.74 26.34
N ILE A 62 -7.82 -11.49 25.59
CA ILE A 62 -6.74 -12.33 26.13
C ILE A 62 -5.51 -11.48 26.46
N MET A 63 -4.92 -11.72 27.63
CA MET A 63 -3.60 -11.20 28.01
C MET A 63 -2.51 -12.21 27.62
N GLU A 64 -1.49 -11.76 26.90
CA GLU A 64 -0.32 -12.55 26.52
C GLU A 64 0.93 -11.70 26.78
N ASP A 65 1.87 -12.22 27.58
CA ASP A 65 3.13 -11.54 27.93
C ASP A 65 2.97 -10.08 28.41
N GLY A 66 1.98 -9.86 29.29
CA GLY A 66 1.68 -8.53 29.85
C GLY A 66 1.00 -7.56 28.89
N ARG A 67 0.71 -7.96 27.64
CA ARG A 67 0.01 -7.16 26.64
C ARG A 67 -1.37 -7.73 26.32
N LYS A 68 -2.32 -6.86 25.95
CA LYS A 68 -3.65 -7.27 25.50
C LYS A 68 -3.62 -7.66 24.02
N LYS A 69 -4.12 -8.84 23.68
CA LYS A 69 -4.31 -9.28 22.30
C LYS A 69 -5.60 -8.66 21.73
N LEU A 70 -5.53 -8.09 20.53
CA LEU A 70 -6.72 -7.62 19.82
C LEU A 70 -7.63 -8.81 19.47
N ASN A 71 -8.92 -8.65 19.75
CA ASN A 71 -9.93 -9.67 19.47
C ASN A 71 -10.12 -9.81 17.96
N THR A 72 -10.17 -11.05 17.49
CA THR A 72 -10.40 -11.41 16.09
C THR A 72 -11.73 -12.12 15.90
N LEU A 73 -12.13 -12.40 14.66
CA LEU A 73 -13.32 -13.22 14.40
C LEU A 73 -13.20 -14.63 15.02
N SER A 74 -12.00 -15.21 14.99
CA SER A 74 -11.68 -16.48 15.65
C SER A 74 -11.84 -16.42 17.18
N HIS A 75 -11.46 -15.30 17.81
CA HIS A 75 -11.65 -15.07 19.25
C HIS A 75 -13.12 -15.23 19.66
N TYR A 76 -14.03 -14.63 18.89
CA TYR A 76 -15.48 -14.75 19.11
C TYR A 76 -16.08 -16.04 18.54
N LYS A 77 -15.30 -16.89 17.88
CA LYS A 77 -15.76 -18.12 17.22
C LYS A 77 -16.82 -17.87 16.15
N VAL A 78 -16.66 -16.77 15.41
CA VAL A 78 -17.50 -16.47 14.25
C VAL A 78 -17.18 -17.48 13.15
N ASN A 79 -18.16 -18.32 12.82
CA ASN A 79 -18.00 -19.38 11.81
C ASN A 79 -18.33 -18.87 10.40
N ASP A 80 -17.90 -19.63 9.40
CA ASP A 80 -18.32 -19.40 8.02
C ASP A 80 -19.86 -19.40 7.89
N GLY A 81 -20.38 -18.50 7.06
CA GLY A 81 -21.83 -18.28 6.91
C GLY A 81 -22.51 -17.54 8.07
N ALA A 82 -21.77 -17.02 9.05
CA ALA A 82 -22.33 -16.20 10.12
C ALA A 82 -23.00 -14.92 9.57
N SER A 83 -24.13 -14.55 10.18
CA SER A 83 -24.82 -13.29 9.90
C SER A 83 -24.43 -12.22 10.93
N LEU A 84 -23.93 -11.09 10.44
CA LEU A 84 -23.56 -9.93 11.25
C LEU A 84 -24.36 -8.71 10.75
N ALA A 85 -24.72 -7.81 11.67
CA ALA A 85 -25.33 -6.53 11.35
C ALA A 85 -24.37 -5.40 11.68
N MET A 86 -24.24 -4.44 10.76
CA MET A 86 -23.51 -3.20 10.98
C MET A 86 -24.50 -2.05 11.18
N SER A 87 -24.26 -1.23 12.19
CA SER A 87 -25.10 -0.06 12.50
C SER A 87 -24.23 1.13 12.87
N LEU A 88 -24.71 2.35 12.62
CA LEU A 88 -24.06 3.56 13.12
C LEU A 88 -24.24 3.66 14.63
N LYS A 89 -23.19 4.06 15.34
CA LYS A 89 -23.25 4.33 16.78
C LYS A 89 -24.17 5.51 17.07
N ASP A 90 -24.96 5.41 18.14
CA ASP A 90 -25.73 6.55 18.66
C ASP A 90 -24.74 7.56 19.29
N GLN A 91 -24.69 8.77 18.74
CA GLN A 91 -23.79 9.88 19.13
C GLN A 91 -23.93 10.30 20.62
N ARG A 92 -24.93 9.78 21.35
CA ARG A 92 -25.20 10.11 22.76
C ARG A 92 -24.28 9.43 23.78
N ASP A 93 -23.52 8.41 23.38
CA ASP A 93 -22.67 7.60 24.29
C ASP A 93 -21.16 7.88 24.14
N ASN A 94 -20.80 9.13 23.83
CA ASN A 94 -19.44 9.53 23.46
C ASN A 94 -18.48 9.71 24.66
N THR A 95 -18.38 8.69 25.52
CA THR A 95 -17.50 8.69 26.71
C THR A 95 -16.42 7.61 26.73
N LEU A 96 -16.16 6.89 25.63
CA LEU A 96 -15.03 5.96 25.55
C LEU A 96 -14.22 6.11 24.26
N GLY A 97 -13.24 7.01 24.34
CA GLY A 97 -11.85 6.79 23.89
C GLY A 97 -11.59 6.50 22.41
N ARG A 98 -11.03 7.49 21.72
CA ARG A 98 -10.31 7.36 20.45
C ARG A 98 -9.37 6.15 20.47
N VAL A 99 -9.61 5.17 19.57
CA VAL A 99 -8.78 3.96 19.42
C VAL A 99 -7.56 4.20 18.49
N LYS A 100 -7.48 5.34 17.81
CA LYS A 100 -6.30 5.69 17.00
C LYS A 100 -5.03 5.97 17.82
N ASP A 101 -5.13 6.12 19.14
CA ASP A 101 -4.01 6.23 20.09
C ASP A 101 -3.83 4.95 20.94
N LEU A 102 -4.04 3.76 20.36
CA LEU A 102 -3.60 2.53 21.02
C LEU A 102 -2.08 2.56 21.15
N ASP A 103 -1.61 2.83 22.38
CA ASP A 103 -0.23 2.68 22.78
C ASP A 103 0.28 1.30 22.34
N THR A 104 1.11 1.26 21.28
CA THR A 104 1.54 0.01 20.63
C THR A 104 2.31 -0.89 21.59
N ASP A 105 2.76 -0.34 22.72
CA ASP A 105 3.42 -1.09 23.80
C ASP A 105 2.44 -1.90 24.65
N LYS A 106 1.13 -1.59 24.60
CA LYS A 106 0.07 -2.22 25.41
C LYS A 106 -0.72 -3.30 24.69
N TYR A 107 -0.70 -3.31 23.35
CA TYR A 107 -1.55 -4.18 22.53
C TYR A 107 -0.78 -4.85 21.40
N PHE A 108 -1.22 -6.03 20.99
CA PHE A 108 -0.68 -6.72 19.81
C PHE A 108 -1.77 -7.52 19.09
N HIS A 109 -1.51 -7.91 17.84
CA HIS A 109 -2.43 -8.71 17.02
C HIS A 109 -1.85 -10.10 16.73
N LEU A 110 -1.14 -10.26 15.62
CA LEU A 110 -0.56 -11.55 15.21
C LEU A 110 0.87 -11.76 15.70
N VAL A 111 1.64 -10.69 15.83
CA VAL A 111 3.06 -10.74 16.21
C VAL A 111 3.24 -9.91 17.47
N LEU A 112 3.75 -10.52 18.53
CA LEU A 112 4.21 -9.80 19.72
C LEU A 112 5.39 -8.92 19.31
N PRO A 113 5.34 -7.59 19.57
CA PRO A 113 6.48 -6.73 19.33
C PRO A 113 7.68 -7.24 20.14
N THR A 114 8.64 -7.88 19.48
CA THR A 114 9.87 -8.39 20.10
C THR A 114 10.74 -7.19 20.51
N GLU A 115 11.44 -7.25 21.64
CA GLU A 115 12.26 -6.15 22.17
C GLU A 115 13.29 -5.61 21.15
N ASP A 116 13.73 -6.44 20.19
CA ASP A 116 14.60 -6.04 19.06
C ASP A 116 14.05 -4.87 18.21
N ILE A 117 12.73 -4.69 18.16
CA ILE A 117 12.09 -3.58 17.40
C ILE A 117 12.21 -2.26 18.18
N LEU A 118 12.23 -2.32 19.51
CA LEU A 118 12.36 -1.14 20.38
C LEU A 118 13.79 -0.57 20.36
N GLU A 119 14.82 -1.42 20.21
CA GLU A 119 16.22 -0.96 20.10
C GLU A 119 16.52 -0.20 18.80
N ASN A 120 15.80 -0.49 17.71
CA ASN A 120 15.98 0.20 16.43
C ASN A 120 15.53 1.67 16.46
N LYS A 121 14.73 2.10 17.45
CA LYS A 121 14.40 3.52 17.64
C LYS A 121 15.50 4.30 18.38
N LYS A 122 16.45 3.63 19.04
CA LYS A 122 17.50 4.29 19.84
C LYS A 122 18.91 4.19 19.25
N SER A 123 19.12 3.38 18.22
CA SER A 123 20.45 3.14 17.65
C SER A 123 20.56 3.64 16.21
N HIS A 124 20.91 4.92 16.06
CA HIS A 124 21.48 5.46 14.82
C HIS A 124 22.95 5.00 14.67
N ARG A 125 23.19 3.69 14.75
CA ARG A 125 24.48 3.07 14.42
C ARG A 125 24.24 1.88 13.53
N GLN A 126 24.64 2.08 12.27
CA GLN A 126 24.74 1.10 11.20
C GLN A 126 25.05 -0.31 11.71
N SER A 127 24.16 -1.24 11.43
CA SER A 127 24.54 -2.63 11.21
C SER A 127 24.05 -3.03 9.82
N HIS A 128 24.95 -2.94 8.84
CA HIS A 128 24.82 -3.57 7.52
C HIS A 128 24.90 -5.10 7.63
N ARG A 129 24.08 -5.72 8.50
CA ARG A 129 23.74 -7.12 8.33
C ARG A 129 22.54 -7.17 7.41
N LYS A 130 22.79 -7.43 6.12
CA LYS A 130 21.76 -7.95 5.21
C LYS A 130 21.18 -9.20 5.88
N LYS A 131 20.09 -9.04 6.63
CA LYS A 131 19.34 -10.17 7.18
C LYS A 131 18.87 -10.94 5.97
N VAL A 132 19.45 -12.12 5.75
CA VAL A 132 19.01 -13.03 4.70
C VAL A 132 17.55 -13.32 5.01
N LEU A 133 16.65 -12.81 4.18
CA LEU A 133 15.22 -13.09 4.30
C LEU A 133 15.08 -14.60 4.24
N PRO A 134 14.47 -15.24 5.25
CA PRO A 134 14.19 -16.67 5.18
C PRO A 134 13.50 -16.99 3.85
N GLU A 135 13.96 -18.03 3.16
CA GLU A 135 13.62 -18.36 1.77
C GLU A 135 12.09 -18.43 1.52
N ILE A 136 11.33 -18.85 2.54
CA ILE A 136 9.87 -18.86 2.56
C ILE A 136 9.22 -17.48 2.32
N TYR A 137 9.83 -16.39 2.82
CA TYR A 137 9.31 -15.03 2.60
C TYR A 137 9.63 -14.53 1.18
N LEU A 138 10.77 -14.96 0.62
CA LEU A 138 11.14 -14.58 -0.74
C LEU A 138 10.16 -15.16 -1.77
N THR A 139 9.78 -16.43 -1.61
CA THR A 139 8.79 -17.07 -2.50
C THR A 139 7.43 -16.36 -2.43
N ARG A 140 6.99 -15.94 -1.24
CA ARG A 140 5.76 -15.14 -1.09
C ARG A 140 5.86 -13.80 -1.82
N LEU A 141 6.97 -13.07 -1.66
CA LEU A 141 7.21 -11.81 -2.37
C LEU A 141 7.23 -12.00 -3.89
N LEU A 142 7.86 -13.07 -4.37
CA LEU A 142 7.89 -13.40 -5.80
C LEU A 142 6.49 -13.75 -6.33
N SER A 143 5.68 -14.46 -5.54
CA SER A 143 4.30 -14.76 -5.89
C SER A 143 3.48 -13.47 -6.01
N THR A 144 3.55 -12.56 -5.02
CA THR A 144 2.85 -11.27 -5.06
C THR A 144 3.30 -10.44 -6.27
N LYS A 145 4.60 -10.37 -6.52
CA LYS A 145 5.14 -9.72 -7.72
C LYS A 145 4.55 -10.32 -9.00
N GLY A 146 4.51 -11.65 -9.10
CA GLY A 146 3.95 -12.36 -10.25
C GLY A 146 2.47 -12.02 -10.47
N THR A 147 1.68 -11.93 -9.41
CA THR A 147 0.27 -11.54 -9.47
C THR A 147 0.08 -10.10 -9.96
N LEU A 148 0.95 -9.17 -9.56
CA LEU A 148 0.86 -7.76 -9.93
C LEU A 148 1.51 -7.42 -11.28
N GLN A 149 2.33 -8.32 -11.84
CA GLN A 149 3.20 -8.04 -12.98
C GLN A 149 2.47 -7.39 -14.17
N LYS A 150 1.32 -7.93 -14.58
CA LYS A 150 0.56 -7.38 -15.71
C LYS A 150 0.13 -5.92 -15.49
N PHE A 151 -0.36 -5.60 -14.30
CA PHE A 151 -0.79 -4.23 -13.96
C PHE A 151 0.40 -3.26 -13.97
N LEU A 152 1.56 -3.72 -13.49
CA LEU A 152 2.79 -2.93 -13.51
C LEU A 152 3.28 -2.69 -14.95
N ASP A 153 3.25 -3.73 -15.79
CA ASP A 153 3.65 -3.62 -17.19
C ASP A 153 2.74 -2.65 -17.97
N ASP A 154 1.43 -2.75 -17.75
CA ASP A 154 0.44 -1.87 -18.40
C ASP A 154 0.60 -0.41 -17.92
N LEU A 155 0.85 -0.20 -16.62
CA LEU A 155 1.13 1.11 -16.04
C LEU A 155 2.42 1.72 -16.60
N PHE A 156 3.51 0.96 -16.59
CA PHE A 156 4.80 1.45 -17.09
C PHE A 156 4.75 1.73 -18.59
N ARG A 157 4.04 0.89 -19.36
CA ARG A 157 3.77 1.17 -20.77
C ARG A 157 2.96 2.45 -20.94
N ALA A 158 1.88 2.64 -20.18
CA ALA A 158 1.06 3.85 -20.30
C ALA A 158 1.81 5.15 -19.94
N VAL A 159 2.74 5.08 -18.98
CA VAL A 159 3.52 6.23 -18.50
C VAL A 159 4.73 6.51 -19.39
N LEU A 160 5.46 5.47 -19.80
CA LEU A 160 6.74 5.61 -20.52
C LEU A 160 6.58 5.57 -22.04
N SER A 161 5.50 4.98 -22.56
CA SER A 161 5.22 4.97 -24.00
C SER A 161 4.34 6.15 -24.38
N ILE A 162 4.95 7.16 -24.98
CA ILE A 162 4.22 8.23 -25.62
C ILE A 162 3.91 7.80 -27.05
N ARG A 163 2.64 7.91 -27.45
CA ARG A 163 2.28 7.66 -28.84
C ARG A 163 2.88 8.74 -29.74
N GLU A 164 3.71 8.34 -30.70
CA GLU A 164 4.36 9.25 -31.65
C GLU A 164 3.35 10.08 -32.46
N ASP A 165 2.17 9.53 -32.74
CA ASP A 165 1.14 10.21 -33.52
C ASP A 165 0.49 11.38 -32.76
N ARG A 166 0.41 11.29 -31.43
CA ARG A 166 -0.26 12.27 -30.56
C ARG A 166 0.36 12.34 -29.16
N PRO A 167 1.60 12.84 -29.04
CA PRO A 167 2.20 13.05 -27.73
C PRO A 167 1.46 14.16 -26.96
N PRO A 168 1.37 14.09 -25.61
CA PRO A 168 0.88 15.21 -24.82
C PRO A 168 1.71 16.47 -25.11
N LEU A 169 1.05 17.54 -25.54
CA LEU A 169 1.71 18.76 -26.03
C LEU A 169 2.71 19.34 -25.03
N ALA A 170 2.37 19.31 -23.74
CA ALA A 170 3.25 19.80 -22.68
C ALA A 170 4.57 19.01 -22.60
N ILE A 171 4.50 17.68 -22.75
CA ILE A 171 5.70 16.82 -22.71
C ILE A 171 6.55 17.07 -23.95
N LYS A 172 5.93 17.07 -25.15
CA LYS A 172 6.66 17.34 -26.39
C LYS A 172 7.34 18.71 -26.35
N TYR A 173 6.59 19.77 -26.05
CA TYR A 173 7.13 21.12 -25.96
C TYR A 173 8.30 21.21 -24.96
N PHE A 174 8.14 20.63 -23.78
CA PHE A 174 9.16 20.71 -22.75
C PHE A 174 10.41 19.91 -23.11
N PHE A 175 10.28 18.77 -23.77
CA PHE A 175 11.43 17.97 -24.21
C PHE A 175 12.13 18.59 -25.42
N ASP A 176 11.39 19.14 -26.38
CA ASP A 176 11.96 19.91 -27.50
C ASP A 176 12.74 21.14 -26.96
N PHE A 177 12.22 21.80 -25.91
CA PHE A 177 12.94 22.88 -25.22
C PHE A 177 14.25 22.39 -24.59
N LEU A 178 14.26 21.24 -23.90
CA LEU A 178 15.49 20.69 -23.31
C LEU A 178 16.55 20.37 -24.38
N GLU A 179 16.13 19.86 -25.54
CA GLU A 179 17.01 19.60 -26.68
C GLU A 179 17.59 20.88 -27.26
N GLU A 180 16.78 21.91 -27.48
CA GLU A 180 17.23 23.24 -27.93
C GLU A 180 18.24 23.85 -26.94
N GLN A 181 18.01 23.67 -25.63
CA GLN A 181 18.93 24.13 -24.59
C GLN A 181 20.27 23.36 -24.58
N ALA A 182 20.26 22.08 -24.94
CA ALA A 182 21.48 21.29 -25.08
C ALA A 182 22.27 21.71 -26.31
N GLU A 183 21.59 21.90 -27.45
CA GLU A 183 22.19 22.36 -28.71
C GLU A 183 22.88 23.72 -28.54
N LYS A 184 22.18 24.69 -27.91
CA LYS A 184 22.74 26.02 -27.58
C LYS A 184 24.01 25.97 -26.73
N ARG A 185 24.21 24.91 -25.95
CA ARG A 185 25.38 24.70 -25.08
C ARG A 185 26.42 23.77 -25.70
N GLY A 186 26.21 23.30 -26.93
CA GLY A 186 27.09 22.35 -27.60
C GLY A 186 27.11 20.97 -26.92
N ILE A 187 26.06 20.60 -26.20
CA ILE A 187 25.93 19.29 -25.56
C ILE A 187 25.36 18.32 -26.61
N SER A 188 26.21 17.42 -27.10
CA SER A 188 25.85 16.38 -28.08
C SER A 188 25.72 14.98 -27.46
N ASP A 189 26.04 14.85 -26.17
CA ASP A 189 25.97 13.58 -25.45
C ASP A 189 24.51 13.16 -25.18
N PRO A 190 24.03 12.03 -25.75
CA PRO A 190 22.67 11.55 -25.56
C PRO A 190 22.35 11.20 -24.11
N ASP A 191 23.35 10.77 -23.33
CA ASP A 191 23.17 10.38 -21.93
C ASP A 191 22.82 11.60 -21.07
N THR A 192 23.49 12.73 -21.31
CA THR A 192 23.16 14.00 -20.65
C THR A 192 21.73 14.44 -20.95
N LEU A 193 21.27 14.34 -22.20
CA LEU A 193 19.89 14.65 -22.59
C LEU A 193 18.88 13.71 -21.94
N HIS A 194 19.17 12.42 -21.88
CA HIS A 194 18.37 11.43 -21.17
C HIS A 194 18.24 11.78 -19.68
N ILE A 195 19.34 12.16 -19.03
CA ILE A 195 19.34 12.57 -17.61
C ILE A 195 18.44 13.81 -17.42
N TRP A 196 18.49 14.79 -18.32
CA TRP A 196 17.63 15.98 -18.21
C TRP A 196 16.15 15.63 -18.34
N LYS A 197 15.79 14.80 -19.32
CA LYS A 197 14.40 14.34 -19.53
C LYS A 197 13.90 13.51 -18.36
N THR A 198 14.69 12.56 -17.86
CA THR A 198 14.31 11.68 -16.73
C THR A 198 14.20 12.43 -15.41
N ASN A 199 15.14 13.31 -15.09
CA ASN A 199 15.14 14.11 -13.87
C ASN A 199 14.03 15.16 -13.81
N SER A 200 13.43 15.51 -14.95
CA SER A 200 12.43 16.57 -15.03
C SER A 200 11.00 16.07 -15.02
N LEU A 201 10.71 14.93 -15.67
CA LEU A 201 9.35 14.39 -15.75
C LEU A 201 9.18 13.04 -15.01
N PRO A 202 9.78 11.91 -15.43
CA PRO A 202 9.66 10.64 -14.72
C PRO A 202 9.94 10.72 -13.22
N LEU A 203 11.07 11.29 -12.83
CA LEU A 203 11.52 11.27 -11.42
C LEU A 203 10.83 12.32 -10.54
N ARG A 204 10.25 13.37 -11.12
CA ARG A 204 9.62 14.47 -10.37
C ARG A 204 8.11 14.37 -10.33
N PHE A 205 7.50 14.07 -11.47
CA PHE A 205 6.07 13.96 -11.59
C PHE A 205 5.62 12.51 -11.35
N TRP A 206 6.07 11.57 -12.18
CA TRP A 206 5.52 10.21 -12.16
C TRP A 206 5.85 9.44 -10.90
N VAL A 207 7.09 9.49 -10.39
CA VAL A 207 7.43 8.88 -9.10
C VAL A 207 6.55 9.42 -7.97
N ASN A 208 6.23 10.72 -7.99
CA ASN A 208 5.41 11.33 -6.95
C ASN A 208 3.96 10.84 -7.01
N ILE A 209 3.39 10.73 -8.21
CA ILE A 209 2.05 10.18 -8.44
C ILE A 209 2.00 8.68 -8.07
N LEU A 210 3.03 7.90 -8.43
CA LEU A 210 3.12 6.48 -8.10
C LEU A 210 3.17 6.23 -6.59
N LYS A 211 3.87 7.09 -5.83
CA LYS A 211 3.98 6.95 -4.37
C LYS A 211 2.78 7.50 -3.61
N ASN A 212 2.06 8.45 -4.20
CA ASN A 212 0.97 9.18 -3.55
C ASN A 212 -0.28 9.17 -4.45
N PRO A 213 -0.92 7.99 -4.63
CA PRO A 213 -2.14 7.88 -5.43
C PRO A 213 -3.29 8.75 -4.89
N GLU A 214 -3.27 9.12 -3.61
CA GLU A 214 -4.21 10.05 -2.98
C GLU A 214 -4.19 11.47 -3.59
N PHE A 215 -3.15 11.82 -4.36
CA PHE A 215 -3.13 13.08 -5.13
C PHE A 215 -4.07 13.05 -6.34
N VAL A 216 -4.45 11.86 -6.80
CA VAL A 216 -5.28 11.64 -7.99
C VAL A 216 -6.64 11.05 -7.60
N PHE A 217 -6.68 10.21 -6.58
CA PHE A 217 -7.86 9.45 -6.19
C PHE A 217 -8.28 9.78 -4.76
N ASP A 218 -9.59 9.81 -4.50
CA ASP A 218 -10.15 9.92 -3.15
C ASP A 218 -10.10 8.54 -2.47
N MET A 219 -8.98 8.29 -1.80
CA MET A 219 -8.66 7.03 -1.13
C MET A 219 -7.79 7.27 0.10
N GLU A 220 -7.85 6.38 1.08
CA GLU A 220 -6.89 6.31 2.17
C GLU A 220 -5.72 5.42 1.80
N LYS A 221 -4.50 5.95 1.95
CA LYS A 221 -3.27 5.18 1.75
C LYS A 221 -2.83 4.57 3.08
N SER A 222 -2.86 3.24 3.16
CA SER A 222 -2.28 2.51 4.30
C SER A 222 -0.76 2.45 4.25
N ASP A 223 -0.12 2.26 5.41
CA ASP A 223 1.34 2.08 5.52
C ASP A 223 1.86 0.90 4.68
N HIS A 224 1.07 -0.18 4.60
CA HIS A 224 1.43 -1.34 3.77
C HIS A 224 1.43 -0.99 2.28
N MET A 225 0.45 -0.19 1.84
CA MET A 225 0.40 0.30 0.46
C MET A 225 1.58 1.24 0.17
N ASP A 226 1.91 2.15 1.08
CA ASP A 226 3.07 3.05 0.93
C ASP A 226 4.39 2.27 0.74
N ALA A 227 4.59 1.22 1.54
CA ALA A 227 5.76 0.35 1.41
C ALA A 227 5.79 -0.37 0.04
N CYS A 228 4.65 -0.90 -0.43
CA CYS A 228 4.55 -1.57 -1.73
C CYS A 228 4.78 -0.60 -2.90
N LEU A 229 4.14 0.57 -2.86
CA LEU A 229 4.27 1.61 -3.87
C LEU A 229 5.68 2.18 -3.91
N SER A 230 6.38 2.25 -2.77
CA SER A 230 7.79 2.62 -2.73
C SER A 230 8.69 1.63 -3.46
N VAL A 231 8.42 0.32 -3.37
CA VAL A 231 9.14 -0.71 -4.14
C VAL A 231 8.87 -0.57 -5.65
N ILE A 232 7.62 -0.31 -6.03
CA ILE A 232 7.23 -0.10 -7.43
C ILE A 232 7.88 1.17 -7.99
N ALA A 233 7.84 2.27 -7.23
CA ALA A 233 8.46 3.53 -7.59
C ALA A 233 9.98 3.36 -7.77
N GLN A 234 10.65 2.60 -6.89
CA GLN A 234 12.07 2.31 -7.07
C GLN A 234 12.33 1.53 -8.36
N ALA A 235 11.52 0.51 -8.68
CA ALA A 235 11.67 -0.22 -9.95
C ALA A 235 11.45 0.69 -11.17
N PHE A 236 10.56 1.69 -11.07
CA PHE A 236 10.35 2.70 -12.10
C PHE A 236 11.57 3.64 -12.25
N ILE A 237 12.16 4.08 -11.13
CA ILE A 237 13.40 4.88 -11.12
C ILE A 237 14.54 4.11 -11.79
N ASP A 238 14.71 2.84 -11.43
CA ASP A 238 15.76 1.98 -11.96
C ASP A 238 15.58 1.77 -13.48
N ALA A 239 14.33 1.64 -13.96
CA ALA A 239 14.01 1.56 -15.39
C ALA A 239 14.35 2.85 -16.16
N CYS A 240 14.47 3.98 -15.47
CA CYS A 240 14.87 5.26 -16.06
C CYS A 240 16.39 5.51 -16.01
N SER A 241 17.17 4.66 -15.35
CA SER A 241 18.62 4.85 -15.22
C SER A 241 19.39 4.41 -16.47
N ILE A 242 20.52 5.09 -16.75
CA ILE A 242 21.47 4.71 -17.81
C ILE A 242 22.50 3.68 -17.29
N SER A 243 22.66 3.57 -15.96
CA SER A 243 23.68 2.71 -15.36
C SER A 243 23.38 1.22 -15.61
N ASP A 244 24.33 0.50 -16.21
CA ASP A 244 24.30 -0.96 -16.27
C ASP A 244 24.29 -1.53 -14.85
N MET A 245 23.18 -2.15 -14.48
CA MET A 245 23.06 -2.77 -13.17
C MET A 245 23.84 -4.09 -13.17
N GLN A 246 25.06 -4.07 -12.63
CA GLN A 246 25.86 -5.27 -12.35
C GLN A 246 25.14 -6.12 -11.29
N LEU A 247 24.31 -7.05 -11.75
CA LEU A 247 23.44 -7.88 -10.93
C LEU A 247 24.18 -9.09 -10.35
N GLY A 248 24.59 -9.00 -9.09
CA GLY A 248 24.77 -10.19 -8.26
C GLY A 248 23.44 -10.92 -8.06
N LYS A 249 23.47 -12.23 -7.75
CA LYS A 249 22.29 -13.10 -7.58
C LYS A 249 21.13 -12.36 -6.89
N VAL A 250 19.96 -12.44 -7.52
CA VAL A 250 18.64 -11.89 -7.15
C VAL A 250 18.27 -10.59 -7.89
N ARG A 251 17.22 -10.70 -8.72
CA ARG A 251 16.40 -9.67 -9.42
C ARG A 251 16.66 -9.43 -10.91
N SER A 252 16.50 -10.48 -11.72
CA SER A 252 16.12 -10.36 -13.14
C SER A 252 14.60 -10.13 -13.20
N CYS A 253 14.13 -9.03 -13.79
CA CYS A 253 12.79 -8.94 -14.41
C CYS A 253 12.52 -7.64 -15.17
N VAL A 254 13.30 -6.56 -15.01
CA VAL A 254 12.96 -5.27 -15.66
C VAL A 254 13.78 -5.03 -16.95
N GLN A 255 14.69 -5.94 -17.32
CA GLN A 255 15.72 -5.67 -18.32
C GLN A 255 15.41 -6.10 -19.77
N ARG A 256 14.17 -6.47 -20.10
CA ARG A 256 13.82 -6.76 -21.52
C ARG A 256 12.77 -5.79 -22.03
N GLY A 257 13.22 -4.62 -22.51
CA GLY A 257 12.47 -3.92 -23.56
C GLY A 257 12.35 -2.40 -23.46
N ALA A 258 12.84 -1.73 -22.43
CA ALA A 258 12.71 -0.28 -22.32
C ALA A 258 14.08 0.40 -22.25
N SER A 259 14.81 0.41 -23.37
CA SER A 259 15.75 1.51 -23.54
C SER A 259 14.91 2.75 -23.86
N LEU A 260 14.94 3.75 -22.99
CA LEU A 260 14.25 5.03 -23.21
C LEU A 260 14.72 5.73 -24.50
N SER A 261 15.87 5.33 -25.04
CA SER A 261 16.34 5.74 -26.37
C SER A 261 15.38 5.34 -27.51
N THR A 262 14.52 4.34 -27.31
CA THR A 262 13.47 3.91 -28.26
C THR A 262 12.06 4.40 -27.86
N LEU A 263 11.92 5.10 -26.72
CA LEU A 263 10.62 5.56 -26.22
C LEU A 263 10.38 7.07 -26.42
N TYR A 264 11.41 7.80 -26.87
CA TYR A 264 11.36 9.26 -27.03
C TYR A 264 12.05 9.75 -28.32
N TYR A 265 12.26 8.85 -29.30
CA TYR A 265 12.70 9.17 -30.66
C TYR A 265 11.92 8.35 -31.67
#